data_AF-A0A7C2SHA5-F1
#
_entry.id   AF-A0A7C2SHA5-F1
#
_cell.length_a   1.000
_cell.length_b   1.000
_cell.length_c   1.000
_cell.angle_alpha   90.00
_cell.angle_beta   90.00
_cell.angle_gamma   90.00
#
_symmetry.space_group_name_H-M   'P 1'
#
loop_
_entity.id
_entity.type
_entity.pdbx_description
1 polymer ?
#
loop_
_entity_poly.entity_id
_entity_poly.type
_entity_poly.pdbx_seq_one_letter_code
_entity_poly.pdbx_strand_id
1 'polypeptide(L)'
;MGRIRAAAAGFALLCLSALPGCDVKLVKLQLPSFFSAGVTQLWFWRLDERSGGYVRNGRVEVDGLVGPSGAKSLQYTIIFPNGTSGVTLKAPVAVSGDSIIVGLNYTVFQHGWYRVSARNGAGESPLSQREIYL
;
A
#
# COMPACT_ATOMS: atom_id res chain seq x y z
N MET A 1 26.22 -18.61 -58.50
CA MET A 1 24.81 -19.06 -58.59
C MET A 1 24.60 -20.20 -57.60
N GLY A 2 23.77 -20.02 -56.56
CA GLY A 2 23.46 -21.04 -55.57
C GLY A 2 22.85 -20.42 -54.32
N ARG A 3 21.68 -20.91 -53.88
CA ARG A 3 20.65 -20.23 -53.10
C ARG A 3 20.70 -20.50 -51.58
N ILE A 4 20.31 -19.45 -50.82
CA ILE A 4 19.46 -19.42 -49.60
C ILE A 4 19.96 -20.13 -48.31
N ARG A 5 19.95 -19.37 -47.19
CA ARG A 5 19.52 -19.65 -45.80
C ARG A 5 20.24 -18.64 -44.87
N ALA A 6 19.69 -17.99 -43.86
CA ALA A 6 18.40 -17.99 -43.19
C ALA A 6 18.30 -16.71 -42.30
N ALA A 7 17.06 -16.29 -42.01
CA ALA A 7 16.53 -15.77 -40.74
C ALA A 7 17.36 -14.75 -39.92
N ALA A 8 16.88 -13.52 -39.76
CA ALA A 8 15.96 -13.06 -38.69
C ALA A 8 16.77 -12.25 -37.64
N ALA A 9 16.60 -10.93 -37.63
CA ALA A 9 15.64 -10.22 -36.79
C ALA A 9 16.06 -10.13 -35.31
N GLY A 10 16.30 -8.89 -34.89
CA GLY A 10 15.93 -8.42 -33.55
C GLY A 10 16.85 -8.80 -32.40
N PHE A 11 17.93 -8.05 -32.24
CA PHE A 11 18.53 -7.83 -30.91
C PHE A 11 18.20 -6.40 -30.46
N ALA A 12 16.90 -6.11 -30.35
CA ALA A 12 16.42 -5.02 -29.51
C ALA A 12 16.42 -5.57 -28.08
N LEU A 13 17.61 -5.58 -27.46
CA LEU A 13 17.72 -5.90 -26.04
C LEU A 13 16.94 -4.84 -25.28
N LEU A 14 15.85 -5.27 -24.68
CA LEU A 14 15.01 -4.47 -23.82
C LEU A 14 15.85 -3.90 -22.67
N CYS A 15 16.12 -2.60 -22.73
CA CYS A 15 16.37 -1.77 -21.55
C CYS A 15 15.08 -1.67 -20.72
N LEU A 16 14.63 -2.80 -20.13
CA LEU A 16 13.64 -2.81 -19.05
C LEU A 16 14.30 -2.90 -17.67
N SER A 17 15.55 -2.47 -17.57
CA SER A 17 16.22 -2.28 -16.28
C SER A 17 15.66 -1.03 -15.60
N ALA A 18 14.87 -1.27 -14.56
CA ALA A 18 14.54 -0.36 -13.47
C ALA A 18 13.80 0.92 -13.87
N LEU A 19 12.46 0.86 -13.86
CA LEU A 19 11.69 2.03 -13.46
C LEU A 19 11.99 2.28 -11.97
N PRO A 20 12.64 3.38 -11.58
CA PRO A 20 12.71 3.76 -10.18
C PRO A 20 11.29 4.13 -9.73
N GLY A 21 10.79 3.51 -8.66
CA GLY A 21 9.62 4.06 -7.94
C GLY A 21 8.41 3.17 -7.71
N CYS A 22 8.46 1.85 -7.95
CA CYS A 22 7.38 0.94 -7.57
C CYS A 22 7.89 -0.32 -6.84
N ASP A 23 8.60 -0.16 -5.72
CA ASP A 23 8.67 -1.27 -4.75
C ASP A 23 7.30 -1.36 -4.06
N VAL A 24 6.77 -2.57 -3.94
CA VAL A 24 5.47 -2.83 -3.31
C VAL A 24 5.71 -3.79 -2.16
N LYS A 25 5.34 -3.38 -0.96
CA LYS A 25 5.43 -4.20 0.26
C LYS A 25 4.06 -4.58 0.76
N LEU A 26 3.96 -5.81 1.27
CA LEU A 26 2.78 -6.27 1.99
C LEU A 26 2.87 -5.82 3.46
N VAL A 27 1.98 -4.91 3.84
CA VAL A 27 1.87 -4.40 5.21
C VAL A 27 0.72 -5.08 5.92
N LYS A 28 1.04 -5.90 6.94
CA LYS A 28 0.03 -6.54 7.79
C LYS A 28 -0.39 -5.58 8.89
N LEU A 29 -1.68 -5.29 8.96
CA LEU A 29 -2.28 -4.39 9.94
C LEU A 29 -3.40 -5.10 10.67
N GLN A 30 -3.50 -4.84 11.97
CA GLN A 30 -4.71 -5.09 12.74
C GLN A 30 -5.34 -3.73 13.03
N LEU A 31 -6.62 -3.57 12.68
CA LEU A 31 -7.39 -2.38 12.95
C LEU A 31 -8.47 -2.73 13.99
N PRO A 32 -8.22 -2.43 15.28
CA PRO A 32 -9.23 -2.58 16.30
C PRO A 32 -10.37 -1.60 16.06
N SER A 33 -11.58 -2.05 16.39
CA SER A 33 -12.78 -1.23 16.28
C SER A 33 -13.03 -0.62 14.89
N PHE A 34 -12.63 -1.33 13.84
CA PHE A 34 -12.67 -0.83 12.47
C PHE A 34 -14.08 -0.42 12.04
N PHE A 35 -15.10 -1.23 12.36
CA PHE A 35 -16.46 -0.96 11.91
C PHE A 35 -17.12 0.13 12.75
N SER A 36 -16.96 0.09 14.07
CA SER A 36 -17.51 1.13 14.95
C SER A 36 -16.81 2.48 14.76
N ALA A 37 -15.52 2.49 14.45
CA ALA A 37 -14.78 3.71 14.17
C ALA A 37 -14.99 4.22 12.73
N GLY A 38 -15.45 3.40 11.79
CA GLY A 38 -15.66 3.81 10.40
C GLY A 38 -14.38 4.38 9.77
N VAL A 39 -13.28 3.65 9.85
CA VAL A 39 -11.97 4.08 9.34
C VAL A 39 -12.04 4.38 7.84
N THR A 40 -11.70 5.61 7.44
CA THR A 40 -11.73 6.05 6.04
C THR A 40 -10.33 6.23 5.45
N GLN A 41 -9.31 6.40 6.28
CA GLN A 41 -7.93 6.54 5.81
C GLN A 41 -6.94 5.84 6.75
N LEU A 42 -5.85 5.31 6.19
CA LEU A 42 -4.67 4.91 6.94
C LEU A 42 -3.47 5.71 6.43
N TRP A 43 -2.89 6.53 7.30
CA TRP A 43 -1.73 7.36 6.95
C TRP A 43 -0.44 6.62 7.26
N PHE A 44 0.49 6.67 6.32
CA PHE A 44 1.84 6.12 6.48
C PHE A 44 2.80 7.26 6.78
N TRP A 45 3.45 7.16 7.92
CA TRP A 45 4.37 8.16 8.43
C TRP A 45 5.78 7.61 8.42
N ARG A 46 6.68 8.24 7.68
CA ARG A 46 8.09 7.86 7.62
C ARG A 46 8.86 8.57 8.71
N LEU A 47 9.80 7.88 9.34
CA LEU A 47 10.78 8.49 10.24
C LEU A 47 11.70 9.40 9.42
N ASP A 48 11.75 10.67 9.78
CA ASP A 48 12.78 11.60 9.35
C ASP A 48 13.98 11.45 10.29
N GLU A 49 15.03 10.78 9.84
CA GLU A 49 16.24 10.51 10.62
C GLU A 49 16.98 11.79 11.04
N ARG A 50 16.76 12.91 10.35
CA ARG A 50 17.40 14.18 10.71
C ARG A 50 16.76 14.82 11.93
N SER A 51 15.43 14.78 12.03
CA SER A 51 14.68 15.39 13.12
C SER A 51 14.29 14.38 14.22
N GLY A 52 14.36 13.08 13.93
CA GLY A 52 13.82 12.01 14.78
C GLY A 52 12.28 11.96 14.80
N GLY A 53 11.61 12.80 14.00
CA GLY A 53 10.15 12.91 13.94
C GLY A 53 9.53 12.06 12.82
N TYR A 54 8.23 11.79 12.94
CA TYR A 54 7.46 11.12 11.89
C TYR A 54 6.78 12.13 10.97
N VAL A 55 6.97 11.98 9.67
CA VAL A 55 6.42 12.85 8.62
C VAL A 55 5.52 12.07 7.67
N ARG A 56 4.43 12.70 7.18
CA ARG A 56 3.49 12.04 6.26
C ARG A 56 4.19 11.65 4.97
N ASN A 57 3.94 10.42 4.53
CA ASN A 57 4.54 9.87 3.33
C ASN A 57 3.47 9.08 2.54
N GLY A 58 2.31 9.70 2.31
CA GLY A 58 1.19 9.07 1.62
C GLY A 58 0.22 8.34 2.56
N ARG A 59 -0.86 7.82 1.98
CA ARG A 59 -1.93 7.14 2.71
C ARG A 59 -2.58 6.08 1.84
N VAL A 60 -3.44 5.28 2.46
CA VAL A 60 -4.52 4.60 1.73
C VAL A 60 -5.86 5.20 2.12
N GLU A 61 -6.73 5.36 1.15
CA GLU A 61 -8.15 5.66 1.35
C GLU A 61 -8.93 4.36 1.32
N VAL A 62 -9.78 4.17 2.32
CA VAL A 62 -10.53 2.94 2.54
C VAL A 62 -11.96 3.16 2.07
N ASP A 63 -12.36 2.39 1.07
CA ASP A 63 -13.73 2.44 0.53
C ASP A 63 -14.70 1.60 1.39
N GLY A 64 -14.17 0.58 2.07
CA GLY A 64 -14.91 -0.32 2.95
C GLY A 64 -14.71 -1.80 2.63
N LEU A 65 -15.55 -2.65 3.21
CA LEU A 65 -15.54 -4.10 2.93
C LEU A 65 -16.45 -4.45 1.76
N VAL A 66 -15.93 -5.29 0.86
CA VAL A 66 -16.65 -5.84 -0.29
C VAL A 66 -16.61 -7.37 -0.28
N GLY A 67 -17.53 -8.00 -1.03
CA GLY A 67 -17.61 -9.46 -1.18
C GLY A 67 -18.63 -10.14 -0.26
N PRO A 68 -18.82 -11.46 -0.40
CA PRO A 68 -19.82 -12.24 0.35
C PRO A 68 -19.39 -12.46 1.82
N SER A 69 -20.32 -12.93 2.64
CA SER A 69 -20.02 -13.36 4.02
C SER A 69 -18.99 -14.50 4.00
N GLY A 70 -17.97 -14.44 4.86
CA GLY A 70 -16.88 -15.43 4.93
C GLY A 70 -15.72 -15.19 3.95
N ALA A 71 -15.86 -14.32 2.95
CA ALA A 71 -14.79 -13.96 2.01
C ALA A 71 -14.75 -12.44 1.77
N LYS A 72 -14.80 -11.67 2.87
CA LYS A 72 -14.72 -10.21 2.80
C LYS A 72 -13.32 -9.76 2.40
N SER A 73 -13.26 -8.68 1.64
CA SER A 73 -12.04 -7.97 1.30
C SER A 73 -12.18 -6.50 1.61
N LEU A 74 -11.13 -5.86 2.10
CA LEU A 74 -11.04 -4.41 2.20
C LEU A 74 -10.70 -3.86 0.81
N GLN A 75 -11.53 -2.97 0.30
CA GLN A 75 -11.22 -2.19 -0.89
C GLN A 75 -10.59 -0.86 -0.46
N TYR A 76 -9.47 -0.51 -1.10
CA TYR A 76 -8.71 0.69 -0.77
C TYR A 76 -7.97 1.24 -1.99
N THR A 77 -7.69 2.53 -1.97
CA THR A 77 -6.92 3.24 -3.00
C THR A 77 -5.65 3.80 -2.37
N ILE A 78 -4.51 3.59 -3.01
CA ILE A 78 -3.24 4.18 -2.59
C ILE A 78 -3.25 5.65 -2.99
N ILE A 79 -2.92 6.56 -2.07
CA ILE A 79 -2.70 7.97 -2.39
C ILE A 79 -1.23 8.30 -2.15
N PHE A 80 -0.59 8.78 -3.20
CA PHE A 80 0.82 9.11 -3.22
C PHE A 80 1.13 10.35 -2.37
N PRO A 81 2.39 10.55 -1.92
CA PRO A 81 2.76 11.69 -1.07
C PRO A 81 2.46 13.06 -1.70
N ASN A 82 2.48 13.14 -3.03
CA ASN A 82 2.12 14.33 -3.80
C ASN A 82 0.59 14.58 -3.88
N GLY A 83 -0.23 13.73 -3.25
CA GLY A 83 -1.69 13.81 -3.24
C GLY A 83 -2.40 13.14 -4.42
N THR A 84 -1.67 12.63 -5.41
CA THR A 84 -2.29 11.93 -6.56
C THR A 84 -2.76 10.53 -6.19
N SER A 85 -3.90 10.13 -6.75
CA SER A 85 -4.45 8.79 -6.55
C SER A 85 -3.71 7.77 -7.41
N GLY A 86 -3.32 6.67 -6.77
CA GLY A 86 -2.79 5.48 -7.38
C GLY A 86 -3.88 4.46 -7.69
N VAL A 87 -3.52 3.18 -7.61
CA VAL A 87 -4.41 2.06 -7.95
C VAL A 87 -5.35 1.71 -6.79
N THR A 88 -6.60 1.39 -7.12
CA THR A 88 -7.56 0.76 -6.21
C THR A 88 -7.33 -0.75 -6.18
N LEU A 89 -7.14 -1.28 -4.97
CA LEU A 89 -6.80 -2.67 -4.71
C LEU A 89 -7.82 -3.30 -3.75
N LYS A 90 -7.80 -4.62 -3.67
CA LYS A 90 -8.56 -5.40 -2.70
C LYS A 90 -7.61 -6.28 -1.90
N ALA A 91 -7.78 -6.28 -0.58
CA ALA A 91 -7.02 -7.14 0.32
C ALA A 91 -7.99 -8.04 1.10
N PRO A 92 -7.76 -9.36 1.15
CA PRO A 92 -8.57 -10.24 1.98
C PRO A 92 -8.43 -9.83 3.45
N VAL A 93 -9.53 -9.93 4.20
CA VAL A 93 -9.55 -9.63 5.63
C VAL A 93 -9.95 -10.84 6.46
N ALA A 94 -9.31 -11.01 7.62
CA ALA A 94 -9.84 -11.84 8.68
C ALA A 94 -10.61 -10.94 9.66
N VAL A 95 -11.90 -11.21 9.84
CA VAL A 95 -12.78 -10.45 10.72
C VAL A 95 -12.87 -11.16 12.07
N SER A 96 -12.68 -10.42 13.16
CA SER A 96 -12.85 -10.92 14.52
C SER A 96 -13.54 -9.85 15.38
N GLY A 97 -14.84 -10.03 15.62
CA GLY A 97 -15.68 -9.02 16.26
C GLY A 97 -15.63 -7.69 15.50
N ASP A 98 -15.25 -6.63 16.20
CA ASP A 98 -15.09 -5.28 15.63
C ASP A 98 -13.69 -5.01 15.07
N SER A 99 -12.79 -6.01 15.07
CA SER A 99 -11.44 -5.88 14.52
C SER A 99 -11.33 -6.55 13.15
N ILE A 100 -10.45 -5.99 12.30
CA ILE A 100 -10.00 -6.67 11.08
C ILE A 100 -8.49 -6.84 11.07
N ILE A 101 -8.02 -7.94 10.51
CA ILE A 101 -6.61 -8.16 10.17
C ILE A 101 -6.53 -8.19 8.64
N VAL A 102 -5.66 -7.34 8.09
CA VAL A 102 -5.54 -7.12 6.63
C VAL A 102 -4.09 -7.03 6.21
N GLY A 103 -3.75 -7.60 5.06
CA GLY A 103 -2.47 -7.39 4.38
C GLY A 103 -2.63 -6.42 3.22
N LEU A 104 -2.16 -5.19 3.35
CA LEU A 104 -2.24 -4.16 2.31
C LEU A 104 -0.99 -4.18 1.45
N ASN A 105 -1.16 -4.17 0.13
CA ASN A 105 -0.07 -3.83 -0.77
C ASN A 105 0.10 -2.32 -0.72
N TYR A 106 1.27 -1.88 -0.32
CA TYR A 106 1.61 -0.47 -0.22
C TYR A 106 2.85 -0.20 -1.08
N THR A 107 2.73 0.80 -1.96
CA THR A 107 3.85 1.26 -2.78
C THR A 107 4.80 2.06 -1.90
N VAL A 108 6.05 1.62 -1.82
CA VAL A 108 7.09 2.28 -1.05
C VAL A 108 7.66 3.43 -1.88
N PHE A 109 7.40 4.65 -1.43
CA PHE A 109 7.93 5.86 -2.08
C PHE A 109 9.35 6.16 -1.64
N GLN A 110 9.66 5.89 -0.37
CA GLN A 110 10.96 6.12 0.23
C GLN A 110 11.23 5.01 1.23
N HIS A 111 12.36 4.33 1.14
CA HIS A 111 12.66 3.31 2.12
C HIS A 111 12.89 3.90 3.51
N GLY A 112 12.52 3.14 4.54
CA GLY A 112 12.80 3.51 5.93
C GLY A 112 11.83 2.91 6.94
N TRP A 113 11.89 3.44 8.16
CA TRP A 113 10.98 3.06 9.23
C TRP A 113 9.69 3.87 9.17
N TYR A 114 8.57 3.16 9.27
CA TYR A 114 7.24 3.73 9.18
C TYR A 114 6.39 3.40 10.40
N ARG A 115 5.47 4.30 10.72
CA ARG A 115 4.31 4.06 11.59
C ARG A 115 3.02 4.40 10.86
N VAL A 116 1.92 3.86 11.35
CA VAL A 116 0.60 4.02 10.71
C VAL A 116 -0.39 4.61 11.70
N SER A 117 -1.23 5.55 11.25
CA SER A 117 -2.41 6.02 11.99
C SER A 117 -3.67 5.76 11.18
N ALA A 118 -4.80 5.59 11.87
CA ALA A 118 -6.11 5.50 11.26
C ALA A 118 -6.85 6.83 11.42
N ARG A 119 -7.63 7.23 10.41
CA ARG A 119 -8.42 8.47 10.44
C ARG A 119 -9.85 8.20 10.00
N ASN A 120 -10.78 8.94 10.60
CA ASN A 120 -12.20 8.99 10.27
C ASN A 120 -12.72 10.44 10.39
N GLY A 121 -14.04 10.62 10.40
CA GLY A 121 -14.68 11.93 10.57
C GLY A 121 -14.51 12.55 11.97
N ALA A 122 -14.19 11.75 13.00
CA ALA A 122 -13.96 12.24 14.36
C ALA A 122 -12.52 12.70 14.61
N GLY A 123 -11.57 12.29 13.77
CA GLY A 123 -10.17 12.68 13.89
C GLY A 123 -9.23 11.57 13.48
N GLU A 124 -7.99 11.69 13.93
CA GLU A 124 -6.91 10.75 13.63
C GLU A 124 -6.41 10.10 14.91
N SER A 125 -6.18 8.78 14.86
CA SER A 125 -5.65 8.01 15.97
C SER A 125 -4.19 8.39 16.26
N PRO A 126 -3.67 8.03 17.44
CA PRO A 126 -2.23 7.96 17.65
C PRO A 126 -1.54 7.06 16.61
N LEU A 127 -0.25 7.28 16.40
CA LEU A 127 0.60 6.40 15.59
C LEU A 127 0.66 4.99 16.19
N SER A 128 0.84 4.00 15.32
CA SER A 128 1.07 2.61 15.71
C SER A 128 2.25 2.51 16.70
N GLN A 129 2.12 1.62 17.68
CA GLN A 129 3.19 1.37 18.65
C GLN A 129 4.39 0.67 18.02
N ARG A 130 4.16 -0.10 16.95
CA ARG A 130 5.19 -0.83 16.21
C ARG A 130 5.56 -0.07 14.95
N GLU A 131 6.85 -0.12 14.65
CA GLU A 131 7.41 0.32 13.39
C GLU A 131 7.47 -0.83 12.40
N ILE A 132 7.40 -0.48 11.13
CA ILE A 132 7.58 -1.39 10.00
C ILE A 132 8.65 -0.79 9.09
N TYR A 133 9.56 -1.62 8.60
CA TYR A 133 10.51 -1.19 7.58
C TYR A 133 9.89 -1.44 6.21
N LEU A 134 9.77 -0.37 5.41
CA LEU A 134 9.22 -0.42 4.05
C LEU A 134 10.32 -0.07 3.06
#